data_AF-A0A3S1BE99-F1
#
_entry.id   AF-A0A3S1BE99-F1
#
_cell.length_a   1.000
_cell.length_b   1.000
_cell.length_c   1.000
_cell.angle_alpha   90.00
_cell.angle_beta   90.00
_cell.angle_gamma   90.00
#
_symmetry.space_group_name_H-M   'P 1'
#
loop_
_entity.id
_entity.type
_entity.pdbx_description
1 polymer ?
#
loop_
_entity_poly.entity_id
_entity_poly.type
_entity_poly.pdbx_seq_one_letter_code
_entity_poly.pdbx_strand_id
1 'polypeptide(L)'
;MGIFVLIPIIWAVALFIVVPKSKVSIFKQQAGRVNGIPGVHNLQSEANYDGVNLNKREYLIISLGSILVGVLIAYALHNYLFLAVSMTLSYMLPRYVVSKLKRNHRQKILFELPDNLKVFSSKLNDFPSVQTALEQSVPDMHGETQKYFQEMLDDLKTGFSVESALIEIKKKIKIKRFDDFAEKLQVAVEQGFHERAIYSLKETGREMTADNLILKEMQIKSRKDMRNLFIITAMSWSMPVILSGVNTDNSNVFLDTLYGQIYIVSFVLITVYAIVKAEDYLALNLDEL
;
A
#
# COMPACT_ATOMS: atom_id res chain seq x y z
N MET A 1 10.80 -33.13 -20.26
CA MET A 1 11.66 -31.93 -20.26
C MET A 1 10.92 -30.59 -20.49
N GLY A 2 9.83 -30.51 -21.26
CA GLY A 2 9.20 -29.21 -21.58
C GLY A 2 8.41 -28.51 -20.47
N ILE A 3 7.89 -29.24 -19.48
CA ILE A 3 6.98 -28.69 -18.44
C ILE A 3 7.75 -27.95 -17.34
N PHE A 4 8.97 -28.39 -17.01
CA PHE A 4 9.79 -27.80 -15.95
C PHE A 4 10.34 -26.41 -16.26
N VAL A 5 10.51 -26.07 -17.55
CA VAL A 5 10.94 -24.74 -17.99
C VAL A 5 9.77 -23.75 -17.95
N LEU A 6 8.53 -24.23 -18.09
CA LEU A 6 7.34 -23.39 -18.07
C LEU A 6 6.94 -22.98 -16.65
N ILE A 7 7.28 -23.74 -15.61
CA ILE A 7 6.92 -23.41 -14.21
C ILE A 7 7.52 -22.08 -13.72
N PRO A 8 8.82 -21.78 -13.89
CA PRO A 8 9.37 -20.46 -13.51
C PRO A 8 8.83 -19.34 -14.40
N ILE A 9 8.48 -19.63 -15.66
CA ILE A 9 7.85 -18.65 -16.58
C ILE A 9 6.40 -18.37 -16.16
N ILE A 10 5.65 -19.38 -15.74
CA ILE A 10 4.28 -19.26 -15.22
C ILE A 10 4.31 -18.53 -13.87
N TRP A 11 5.30 -18.79 -13.01
CA TRP A 11 5.50 -18.02 -11.78
C TRP A 11 5.91 -16.57 -12.05
N ALA A 12 6.79 -16.32 -13.02
CA ALA A 12 7.18 -14.98 -13.42
C ALA A 12 6.00 -14.22 -14.06
N VAL A 13 5.21 -14.87 -14.91
CA VAL A 13 4.01 -14.31 -15.54
C VAL A 13 2.89 -14.12 -14.53
N ALA A 14 2.69 -15.05 -13.59
CA ALA A 14 1.73 -14.89 -12.49
C ALA A 14 2.15 -13.75 -11.56
N LEU A 15 3.43 -13.64 -11.20
CA LEU A 15 3.93 -12.47 -10.43
C LEU A 15 3.79 -11.17 -11.22
N PHE A 16 4.01 -11.18 -12.53
CA PHE A 16 3.91 -9.97 -13.36
C PHE A 16 2.46 -9.55 -13.68
N ILE A 17 1.52 -10.49 -13.70
CA ILE A 17 0.08 -10.27 -13.89
C ILE A 17 -0.64 -9.96 -12.56
N VAL A 18 -0.20 -10.58 -11.45
CA VAL A 18 -0.76 -10.39 -10.09
C VAL A 18 -0.15 -9.16 -9.37
N VAL A 19 0.89 -8.54 -9.93
CA VAL A 19 1.23 -7.15 -9.61
C VAL A 19 0.38 -6.27 -10.52
N PRO A 20 -0.82 -5.81 -10.10
CA PRO A 20 -1.58 -4.89 -10.93
C PRO A 20 -0.75 -3.63 -11.13
N LYS A 21 -0.50 -3.28 -12.39
CA LYS A 21 -0.33 -1.86 -12.76
C LYS A 21 -1.70 -1.20 -12.57
N SER A 22 -2.15 -1.01 -11.33
CA SER A 22 -3.42 -0.34 -11.09
C SER A 22 -3.23 1.13 -11.40
N LYS A 23 -3.65 1.52 -12.61
CA LYS A 23 -4.13 2.88 -12.84
C LYS A 23 -5.29 3.07 -11.87
N VAL A 24 -5.13 3.98 -10.93
CA VAL A 24 -6.18 4.40 -10.00
C VAL A 24 -7.27 5.07 -10.84
N SER A 25 -8.21 4.29 -11.34
CA SER A 25 -9.47 4.83 -11.86
C SER A 25 -10.48 4.80 -10.72
N ILE A 26 -10.75 5.97 -10.16
CA ILE A 26 -11.83 6.19 -9.20
C ILE A 26 -13.13 5.92 -9.95
N PHE A 27 -13.75 4.75 -9.75
CA PHE A 27 -15.06 4.43 -10.31
C PHE A 27 -16.10 4.32 -9.20
N LYS A 28 -17.25 4.98 -9.46
CA LYS A 28 -18.34 5.19 -8.52
C LYS A 28 -18.89 3.88 -7.94
N GLN A 29 -19.15 4.00 -6.64
CA GLN A 29 -19.81 3.14 -5.69
C GLN A 29 -21.09 2.43 -6.22
N GLN A 30 -21.18 1.12 -6.03
CA GLN A 30 -22.46 0.43 -5.83
C GLN A 30 -22.34 -0.56 -4.66
N ALA A 31 -22.91 -0.16 -3.54
CA ALA A 31 -22.93 -0.91 -2.28
C ALA A 31 -23.94 -2.06 -2.36
N GLY A 32 -23.47 -3.27 -2.66
CA GLY A 32 -24.19 -4.52 -2.42
C GLY A 32 -23.85 -5.08 -1.03
N ARG A 33 -24.78 -4.98 -0.08
CA ARG A 33 -24.78 -5.75 1.17
C ARG A 33 -24.94 -7.23 0.81
N VAL A 34 -23.93 -8.04 1.12
CA VAL A 34 -24.05 -9.50 1.12
C VAL A 34 -23.33 -9.98 2.37
N ASN A 35 -24.12 -10.51 3.30
CA ASN A 35 -23.67 -11.14 4.53
C ASN A 35 -23.17 -12.55 4.21
N GLY A 36 -22.09 -13.01 4.85
CA GLY A 36 -21.84 -14.46 4.93
C GLY A 36 -20.40 -14.98 4.89
N ILE A 37 -19.34 -14.16 4.91
CA ILE A 37 -17.96 -14.68 4.95
C ILE A 37 -17.25 -14.26 6.25
N PRO A 38 -16.86 -15.22 7.11
CA PRO A 38 -16.10 -14.91 8.33
C PRO A 38 -14.72 -14.35 7.95
N GLY A 39 -14.39 -13.15 8.43
CA GLY A 39 -13.14 -12.44 8.16
C GLY A 39 -13.26 -11.19 7.29
N VAL A 40 -14.39 -10.98 6.61
CA VAL A 40 -14.64 -9.78 5.78
C VAL A 40 -15.05 -8.56 6.62
N HIS A 41 -15.70 -8.78 7.77
CA HIS A 41 -16.15 -7.70 8.66
C HIS A 41 -15.00 -6.90 9.28
N ASN A 42 -13.94 -7.57 9.74
CA ASN A 42 -12.82 -6.91 10.42
C ASN A 42 -11.97 -6.07 9.46
N LEU A 43 -11.78 -6.53 8.21
CA LEU A 43 -11.05 -5.77 7.20
C LEU A 43 -11.88 -4.63 6.59
N GLN A 44 -13.22 -4.73 6.56
CA GLN A 44 -14.06 -3.62 6.08
C GLN A 44 -14.10 -2.45 7.05
N SER A 45 -14.12 -2.68 8.36
CA SER A 45 -13.99 -1.62 9.35
C SER A 45 -12.63 -0.93 9.28
N GLU A 46 -11.56 -1.68 9.01
CA GLU A 46 -10.18 -1.16 8.94
C GLU A 46 -9.86 -0.46 7.61
N ALA A 47 -10.57 -0.82 6.53
CA ALA A 47 -10.41 -0.24 5.21
C ALA A 47 -11.27 1.00 4.97
N ASN A 48 -12.51 1.02 5.47
CA ASN A 48 -13.36 2.21 5.42
C ASN A 48 -12.84 3.34 6.31
N TYR A 49 -12.03 3.03 7.33
CA TYR A 49 -11.43 4.06 8.18
C TYR A 49 -10.31 4.85 7.50
N ASP A 50 -9.67 4.35 6.43
CA ASP A 50 -8.47 4.96 5.83
C ASP A 50 -8.63 5.35 4.35
N GLY A 51 -9.85 5.72 3.94
CA GLY A 51 -10.10 6.34 2.63
C GLY A 51 -9.94 5.43 1.41
N VAL A 52 -9.58 4.15 1.61
CA VAL A 52 -9.47 3.14 0.55
C VAL A 52 -10.76 2.34 0.49
N ASN A 53 -11.64 2.70 -0.45
CA ASN A 53 -12.84 1.93 -0.76
C ASN A 53 -12.43 0.58 -1.38
N LEU A 54 -12.38 -0.47 -0.56
CA LEU A 54 -12.12 -1.82 -1.06
C LEU A 54 -13.31 -2.35 -1.85
N ASN A 55 -13.09 -2.55 -3.14
CA ASN A 55 -14.06 -3.21 -3.99
C ASN A 55 -14.08 -4.71 -3.67
N LYS A 56 -15.19 -5.21 -3.11
CA LYS A 56 -15.40 -6.64 -2.80
C LYS A 56 -15.11 -7.56 -3.99
N ARG A 57 -15.34 -7.06 -5.21
CA ARG A 57 -15.04 -7.79 -6.45
C ARG A 57 -13.54 -8.03 -6.64
N GLU A 58 -12.70 -7.04 -6.33
CA GLU A 58 -11.24 -7.18 -6.47
C GLU A 58 -10.70 -8.19 -5.47
N TYR A 59 -11.17 -8.15 -4.22
CA TYR A 59 -10.82 -9.16 -3.21
C TYR A 59 -11.17 -10.57 -3.68
N LEU A 60 -12.41 -10.77 -4.17
CA LEU A 60 -12.86 -12.06 -4.69
C LEU A 60 -12.07 -12.53 -5.91
N ILE A 61 -11.74 -11.62 -6.84
CA ILE A 61 -10.94 -11.96 -8.03
C ILE A 61 -9.52 -12.39 -7.62
N ILE A 62 -8.89 -11.70 -6.66
CA ILE A 62 -7.55 -12.07 -6.18
C ILE A 62 -7.58 -13.41 -5.44
N SER A 63 -8.58 -13.65 -4.58
CA SER A 63 -8.75 -14.93 -3.89
C SER A 63 -9.05 -16.09 -4.85
N LEU A 64 -10.00 -15.93 -5.76
CA LEU A 64 -10.32 -16.97 -6.75
C LEU A 64 -9.15 -17.24 -7.69
N GLY A 65 -8.44 -16.18 -8.11
CA GLY A 65 -7.24 -16.30 -8.94
C GLY A 65 -6.13 -17.10 -8.25
N SER A 66 -5.90 -16.86 -6.95
CA SER A 66 -4.86 -17.59 -6.20
C SER A 66 -5.22 -19.07 -5.97
N ILE A 67 -6.50 -19.40 -5.76
CA ILE A 67 -6.97 -20.79 -5.73
C ILE A 67 -6.77 -21.45 -7.10
N LEU A 68 -7.18 -20.79 -8.19
CA LEU A 68 -7.10 -21.33 -9.54
C LEU A 68 -5.65 -21.64 -9.94
N VAL A 69 -4.73 -20.70 -9.68
CA VAL A 69 -3.28 -20.91 -9.90
C VAL A 69 -2.77 -22.11 -9.11
N GLY A 70 -3.19 -22.23 -7.85
CA GLY A 70 -2.81 -23.36 -7.01
C GLY A 70 -3.30 -24.72 -7.50
N VAL A 71 -4.55 -24.77 -7.99
CA VAL A 71 -5.12 -25.98 -8.59
C VAL A 71 -4.38 -26.36 -9.88
N LEU A 72 -4.03 -25.39 -10.72
CA LEU A 72 -3.23 -25.64 -11.93
C LEU A 72 -1.84 -26.19 -11.59
N ILE A 73 -1.19 -25.66 -10.55
CA ILE A 73 0.12 -26.14 -10.09
C ILE A 73 0.01 -27.56 -9.53
N ALA A 74 -1.00 -27.83 -8.69
CA ALA A 74 -1.23 -29.16 -8.13
C ALA A 74 -1.50 -30.19 -9.22
N TYR A 75 -2.24 -29.81 -10.26
CA TYR A 75 -2.49 -30.65 -11.44
C TYR A 75 -1.23 -30.89 -12.26
N ALA A 76 -0.44 -29.85 -12.56
CA ALA A 76 0.77 -29.96 -13.37
C ALA A 76 1.89 -30.76 -12.70
N LEU A 77 1.97 -30.73 -11.36
CA LEU A 77 2.99 -31.44 -10.57
C LEU A 77 2.51 -32.79 -10.03
N HIS A 78 1.26 -33.19 -10.32
CA HIS A 78 0.62 -34.38 -9.75
C HIS A 78 0.73 -34.47 -8.21
N ASN A 79 0.78 -33.33 -7.54
CA ASN A 79 1.02 -33.25 -6.09
C ASN A 79 -0.11 -32.44 -5.42
N TYR A 80 -0.99 -33.17 -4.72
CA TYR A 80 -2.13 -32.59 -4.02
C TYR A 80 -1.76 -31.71 -2.82
N LEU A 81 -0.54 -31.82 -2.27
CA LEU A 81 -0.09 -30.98 -1.15
C LEU A 81 0.03 -29.50 -1.56
N PHE A 82 0.17 -29.19 -2.86
CA PHE A 82 0.11 -27.81 -3.36
C PHE A 82 -1.28 -27.17 -3.20
N LEU A 83 -2.34 -27.96 -3.05
CA LEU A 83 -3.67 -27.42 -2.72
C LEU A 83 -3.66 -26.73 -1.35
N ALA A 84 -2.96 -27.28 -0.36
CA ALA A 84 -2.82 -26.66 0.97
C ALA A 84 -2.07 -25.31 0.90
N VAL A 85 -1.03 -25.23 0.05
CA VAL A 85 -0.31 -23.98 -0.22
C VAL A 85 -1.24 -22.95 -0.85
N SER A 86 -2.07 -23.37 -1.81
CA SER A 86 -3.00 -22.49 -2.50
C SER A 86 -4.08 -21.91 -1.59
N MET A 87 -4.62 -22.71 -0.66
CA MET A 87 -5.58 -22.23 0.33
C MET A 87 -4.96 -21.19 1.26
N THR A 88 -3.73 -21.44 1.71
CA THR A 88 -2.97 -20.50 2.56
C THR A 88 -2.72 -19.19 1.84
N LEU A 89 -2.25 -19.26 0.59
CA LEU A 89 -2.03 -18.09 -0.26
C LEU A 89 -3.32 -17.32 -0.55
N SER A 90 -4.44 -18.01 -0.78
CA SER A 90 -5.74 -17.38 -1.06
C SER A 90 -6.24 -16.48 0.06
N TYR A 91 -5.87 -16.76 1.30
CA TYR A 91 -6.21 -15.91 2.44
C TYR A 91 -5.19 -14.80 2.67
N MET A 92 -3.90 -15.08 2.46
CA MET A 92 -2.82 -14.16 2.77
C MET A 92 -2.62 -13.07 1.70
N LEU A 93 -2.64 -13.43 0.41
CA LEU A 93 -2.38 -12.52 -0.71
C LEU A 93 -3.31 -11.31 -0.76
N PRO A 94 -4.65 -11.47 -0.68
CA PRO A 94 -5.55 -10.32 -0.76
C PRO A 94 -5.32 -9.31 0.36
N ARG A 95 -5.07 -9.78 1.59
CA ARG A 95 -4.81 -8.91 2.74
C ARG A 95 -3.53 -8.11 2.55
N TYR A 96 -2.49 -8.77 2.07
CA TYR A 96 -1.21 -8.15 1.79
C TYR A 96 -1.33 -7.07 0.69
N VAL A 97 -2.00 -7.37 -0.43
CA VAL A 97 -2.22 -6.40 -1.53
C VAL A 97 -2.98 -5.17 -1.03
N VAL A 98 -4.04 -5.39 -0.26
CA VAL A 98 -4.85 -4.31 0.33
C VAL A 98 -4.01 -3.42 1.26
N SER A 99 -3.25 -4.02 2.17
CA SER A 99 -2.37 -3.28 3.08
C SER A 99 -1.34 -2.45 2.30
N LYS A 100 -0.74 -3.04 1.26
CA LYS A 100 0.23 -2.36 0.39
C LYS A 100 -0.39 -1.16 -0.35
N LEU A 101 -1.60 -1.31 -0.88
CA LEU A 101 -2.31 -0.21 -1.57
C LEU A 101 -2.61 0.95 -0.62
N LYS A 102 -3.12 0.64 0.57
CA LYS A 102 -3.40 1.62 1.63
C LYS A 102 -2.14 2.36 2.06
N ARG A 103 -1.04 1.63 2.26
CA ARG A 103 0.26 2.22 2.58
C ARG A 103 0.78 3.12 1.48
N ASN A 104 0.72 2.68 0.22
CA ASN A 104 1.14 3.49 -0.93
C ASN A 104 0.31 4.77 -1.06
N HIS A 105 -0.99 4.71 -0.81
CA HIS A 105 -1.85 5.89 -0.82
C HIS A 105 -1.47 6.88 0.28
N ARG A 106 -1.32 6.41 1.54
CA ARG A 106 -0.86 7.24 2.67
C ARG A 106 0.52 7.85 2.41
N GLN A 107 1.44 7.11 1.79
CA GLN A 107 2.75 7.62 1.41
C GLN A 107 2.67 8.74 0.36
N LYS A 108 1.81 8.62 -0.66
CA LYS A 108 1.61 9.70 -1.64
C LYS A 108 1.15 10.98 -0.97
N ILE A 109 0.15 10.87 -0.08
CA ILE A 109 -0.34 12.00 0.71
C ILE A 109 0.81 12.63 1.48
N LEU A 110 1.59 11.83 2.20
CA LEU A 110 2.71 12.30 3.01
C LEU A 110 3.78 13.03 2.17
N PHE A 111 4.07 12.55 0.96
CA PHE A 111 5.06 13.17 0.08
C PHE A 111 4.58 14.44 -0.62
N GLU A 112 3.31 14.52 -0.98
CA GLU A 112 2.71 15.66 -1.70
C GLU A 112 2.30 16.80 -0.75
N LEU A 113 1.95 16.46 0.50
CA LEU A 113 1.39 17.41 1.46
C LEU A 113 2.29 18.62 1.72
N PRO A 114 3.60 18.52 1.94
CA PRO A 114 4.42 19.67 2.31
C PRO A 114 4.54 20.70 1.17
N ASP A 115 4.58 20.23 -0.07
CA ASP A 115 4.62 21.10 -1.25
C ASP A 115 3.32 21.89 -1.37
N ASN A 116 2.17 21.22 -1.20
CA ASN A 116 0.86 21.88 -1.22
C ASN A 116 0.66 22.82 -0.02
N LEU A 117 1.15 22.47 1.18
CA LEU A 117 1.13 23.35 2.34
C LEU A 117 2.00 24.59 2.15
N LYS A 118 3.14 24.46 1.46
CA LYS A 118 4.00 25.59 1.11
C LYS A 118 3.30 26.55 0.15
N VAL A 119 2.61 26.03 -0.87
CA VAL A 119 1.79 26.84 -1.79
C VAL A 119 0.70 27.58 -1.01
N PHE A 120 -0.04 26.86 -0.17
CA PHE A 120 -1.11 27.46 0.64
C PHE A 120 -0.61 28.53 1.61
N SER A 121 0.45 28.23 2.37
CA SER A 121 1.07 29.18 3.31
C SER A 121 1.67 30.40 2.60
N SER A 122 2.05 30.27 1.33
CA SER A 122 2.47 31.43 0.52
C SER A 122 1.29 32.33 0.21
N LYS A 123 0.15 31.78 -0.22
CA LYS A 123 -1.04 32.57 -0.55
C LYS A 123 -1.69 33.19 0.70
N LEU A 124 -1.60 32.55 1.86
CA LEU A 124 -2.10 33.13 3.13
C LEU A 124 -1.42 34.46 3.51
N ASN A 125 -0.23 34.74 2.98
CA ASN A 125 0.43 36.03 3.16
C ASN A 125 -0.19 37.14 2.30
N ASP A 126 -0.71 36.77 1.13
CA ASP A 126 -1.16 37.70 0.10
C ASP A 126 -2.67 37.95 0.19
N PHE A 127 -3.42 37.07 0.88
CA PHE A 127 -4.87 37.14 0.99
C PHE A 127 -5.35 37.22 2.45
N PRO A 128 -6.41 38.01 2.73
CA PRO A 128 -6.87 38.28 4.09
C PRO A 128 -7.69 37.14 4.71
N SER A 129 -8.10 36.13 3.93
CA SER A 129 -8.96 35.04 4.40
C SER A 129 -8.45 33.68 3.94
N VAL A 130 -8.69 32.65 4.77
CA VAL A 130 -8.38 31.25 4.44
C VAL A 130 -9.08 30.80 3.16
N GLN A 131 -10.34 31.20 2.98
CA GLN A 131 -11.12 30.84 1.79
C GLN A 131 -10.45 31.41 0.53
N THR A 132 -10.16 32.70 0.49
CA THR A 132 -9.53 33.33 -0.68
C THR A 132 -8.12 32.79 -0.94
N ALA A 133 -7.35 32.53 0.13
CA ALA A 133 -6.03 31.90 -0.01
C ALA A 133 -6.13 30.47 -0.57
N LEU A 134 -7.15 29.70 -0.18
CA LEU A 134 -7.43 28.38 -0.75
C LEU A 134 -7.86 28.46 -2.22
N GLU A 135 -8.76 29.38 -2.58
CA GLU A 135 -9.19 29.60 -3.96
C GLU A 135 -8.01 29.87 -4.90
N GLN A 136 -6.97 30.54 -4.40
CA GLN A 136 -5.78 30.92 -5.16
C GLN A 136 -4.62 29.92 -5.04
N SER A 137 -4.71 28.93 -4.16
CA SER A 137 -3.68 27.89 -3.98
C SER A 137 -4.09 26.55 -4.56
N VAL A 138 -5.36 26.14 -4.46
CA VAL A 138 -5.84 24.84 -4.96
C VAL A 138 -5.57 24.60 -6.46
N PRO A 139 -5.66 25.61 -7.36
CA PRO A 139 -5.27 25.44 -8.77
C PRO A 139 -3.79 25.11 -8.97
N ASP A 140 -2.92 25.59 -8.06
CA ASP A 140 -1.46 25.39 -8.09
C ASP A 140 -1.03 24.11 -7.34
N MET A 141 -1.96 23.44 -6.64
CA MET A 141 -1.71 22.19 -5.93
C MET A 141 -1.77 20.98 -6.87
N HIS A 142 -1.18 19.86 -6.42
CA HIS A 142 -1.14 18.62 -7.20
C HIS A 142 -1.42 17.37 -6.36
N GLY A 143 -1.73 16.27 -7.04
CA GLY A 143 -1.82 14.93 -6.45
C GLY A 143 -3.13 14.63 -5.72
N GLU A 144 -3.08 13.67 -4.80
CA GLU A 144 -4.24 13.26 -3.99
C GLU A 144 -4.57 14.30 -2.91
N THR A 145 -3.56 15.01 -2.40
CA THR A 145 -3.75 16.04 -1.37
C THR A 145 -4.54 17.25 -1.86
N GLN A 146 -4.44 17.59 -3.15
CA GLN A 146 -5.25 18.66 -3.78
C GLN A 146 -6.76 18.43 -3.57
N LYS A 147 -7.22 17.17 -3.62
CA LYS A 147 -8.64 16.84 -3.44
C LYS A 147 -9.12 17.19 -2.03
N TYR A 148 -8.31 16.94 -1.02
CA TYR A 148 -8.65 17.30 0.36
C TYR A 148 -8.73 18.82 0.56
N PHE A 149 -7.82 19.58 -0.04
CA PHE A 149 -7.88 21.05 0.00
C PHE A 149 -9.05 21.61 -0.82
N GLN A 150 -9.41 20.97 -1.93
CA GLN A 150 -10.62 21.30 -2.69
C GLN A 150 -11.89 21.04 -1.87
N GLU A 151 -11.97 19.90 -1.18
CA GLU A 151 -13.09 19.59 -0.27
C GLU A 151 -13.19 20.63 0.86
N MET A 152 -12.06 21.01 1.47
CA MET A 152 -12.03 22.08 2.48
C MET A 152 -12.50 23.42 1.90
N LEU A 153 -12.10 23.75 0.67
CA LEU A 153 -12.57 24.95 -0.01
C LEU A 153 -14.08 24.92 -0.26
N ASP A 154 -14.63 23.78 -0.65
CA ASP A 154 -16.06 23.61 -0.89
C ASP A 154 -16.86 23.72 0.42
N ASP A 155 -16.34 23.19 1.53
CA ASP A 155 -16.92 23.36 2.87
C ASP A 155 -16.94 24.85 3.28
N LEU A 156 -15.85 25.59 3.04
CA LEU A 156 -15.82 27.03 3.33
C LEU A 156 -16.80 27.82 2.45
N LYS A 157 -16.91 27.48 1.16
CA LYS A 157 -17.85 28.11 0.23
C LYS A 157 -19.31 27.85 0.59
N THR A 158 -19.61 26.71 1.21
CA THR A 158 -20.95 26.37 1.70
C THR A 158 -21.29 27.00 3.06
N GLY A 159 -20.34 27.73 3.66
CA GLY A 159 -20.53 28.50 4.88
C GLY A 159 -20.10 27.81 6.17
N PHE A 160 -19.41 26.66 6.09
CA PHE A 160 -18.80 26.05 7.27
C PHE A 160 -17.65 26.92 7.81
N SER A 161 -17.44 26.86 9.14
CA SER A 161 -16.33 27.57 9.77
C SER A 161 -14.99 26.91 9.41
N VAL A 162 -13.91 27.71 9.42
CA VAL A 162 -12.54 27.20 9.21
C VAL A 162 -12.20 26.08 10.19
N GLU A 163 -12.60 26.22 11.45
CA GLU A 163 -12.41 25.19 12.47
C GLU A 163 -13.12 23.88 12.10
N SER A 164 -14.39 23.94 11.68
CA SER A 164 -15.15 22.74 11.31
C SER A 164 -14.54 22.04 10.09
N ALA A 165 -14.16 22.81 9.07
CA ALA A 165 -13.53 22.29 7.87
C ALA A 165 -12.15 21.66 8.18
N LEU A 166 -11.37 22.27 9.09
CA LEU A 166 -10.10 21.73 9.56
C LEU A 166 -10.27 20.42 10.34
N ILE A 167 -11.30 20.30 11.17
CA ILE A 167 -11.58 19.05 11.89
C ILE A 167 -11.88 17.91 10.91
N GLU A 168 -12.68 18.16 9.87
CA GLU A 168 -13.03 17.14 8.87
C GLU A 168 -11.83 16.72 8.02
N ILE A 169 -11.00 17.67 7.57
CA ILE A 169 -9.80 17.33 6.79
C ILE A 169 -8.73 16.64 7.65
N LYS A 170 -8.57 16.99 8.94
CA LYS A 170 -7.68 16.27 9.88
C LYS A 170 -8.05 14.79 9.99
N LYS A 171 -9.35 14.48 10.11
CA LYS A 171 -9.86 13.09 10.15
C LYS A 171 -9.52 12.30 8.88
N LYS A 172 -9.40 12.96 7.73
CA LYS A 172 -9.08 12.33 6.44
C LYS A 172 -7.58 12.16 6.23
N ILE A 173 -6.78 13.18 6.52
CA ILE A 173 -5.33 13.19 6.27
C ILE A 173 -4.56 12.35 7.30
N LYS A 174 -4.94 12.40 8.58
CA LYS A 174 -4.36 11.59 9.69
C LYS A 174 -2.81 11.59 9.72
N ILE A 175 -2.21 12.76 9.55
CA ILE A 175 -0.76 12.95 9.67
C ILE A 175 -0.53 13.93 10.82
N LYS A 176 0.23 13.51 11.84
CA LYS A 176 0.46 14.31 13.05
C LYS A 176 0.97 15.72 12.73
N ARG A 177 1.93 15.84 11.81
CA ARG A 177 2.46 17.14 11.37
C ARG A 177 1.39 18.04 10.74
N PHE A 178 0.38 17.44 10.09
CA PHE A 178 -0.73 18.19 9.53
C PHE A 178 -1.66 18.70 10.64
N ASP A 179 -1.82 17.93 11.71
CA ASP A 179 -2.56 18.37 12.89
C ASP A 179 -1.87 19.60 13.52
N ASP A 180 -0.54 19.59 13.63
CA ASP A 180 0.26 20.75 14.08
C ASP A 180 0.08 21.96 13.15
N PHE A 181 0.03 21.73 11.83
CA PHE A 181 -0.22 22.79 10.84
C PHE A 181 -1.62 23.40 11.03
N ALA A 182 -2.64 22.56 11.18
CA ALA A 182 -4.02 22.97 11.35
C ALA A 182 -4.22 23.79 12.64
N GLU A 183 -3.57 23.39 13.73
CA GLU A 183 -3.59 24.13 15.01
C GLU A 183 -2.95 25.51 14.85
N LYS A 184 -1.76 25.59 14.23
CA LYS A 184 -1.11 26.87 13.92
C LYS A 184 -1.98 27.74 13.00
N LEU A 185 -2.70 27.14 12.07
CA LEU A 185 -3.59 27.87 11.15
C LEU A 185 -4.80 28.44 11.89
N GLN A 186 -5.40 27.67 12.81
CA GLN A 186 -6.49 28.15 13.64
C GLN A 186 -6.06 29.35 14.50
N VAL A 187 -4.89 29.26 15.13
CA VAL A 187 -4.30 30.40 15.86
C VAL A 187 -4.07 31.60 14.94
N ALA A 188 -3.61 31.38 13.71
CA ALA A 188 -3.43 32.45 12.73
C ALA A 188 -4.74 33.10 12.29
N VAL A 189 -5.84 32.33 12.24
CA VAL A 189 -7.18 32.86 11.95
C VAL A 189 -7.69 33.73 13.10
N GLU A 190 -7.47 33.31 14.35
CA GLU A 190 -7.89 34.05 15.54
C GLU A 190 -7.09 35.35 15.75
N GLN A 191 -5.78 35.30 15.50
CA GLN A 191 -4.85 36.41 15.76
C GLN A 191 -4.56 37.28 14.52
N GLY A 192 -4.97 36.83 13.33
CA GLY A 192 -4.67 37.43 12.05
C GLY A 192 -3.36 36.92 11.41
N PHE A 193 -3.27 37.03 10.08
CA PHE A 193 -2.16 36.54 9.25
C PHE A 193 -0.91 37.44 9.27
N HIS A 194 -0.36 37.66 10.45
CA HIS A 194 0.90 38.38 10.63
C HIS A 194 2.11 37.51 10.24
N GLU A 195 3.24 38.16 9.93
CA GLU A 195 4.45 37.50 9.40
C GLU A 195 4.93 36.31 10.27
N ARG A 196 4.82 36.42 11.59
CA ARG A 196 5.19 35.35 12.53
C ARG A 196 4.27 34.12 12.43
N ALA A 197 2.96 34.31 12.26
CA ALA A 197 2.03 33.20 12.06
C ALA A 197 2.28 32.50 10.72
N ILE A 198 2.52 33.27 9.65
CA ILE A 198 2.86 32.70 8.35
C ILE A 198 4.21 31.97 8.40
N TYR A 199 5.19 32.52 9.11
CA TYR A 199 6.49 31.86 9.31
C TYR A 199 6.32 30.52 10.03
N SER A 200 5.53 30.46 11.11
CA SER A 200 5.32 29.22 11.86
C SER A 200 4.60 28.13 11.05
N LEU A 201 3.70 28.51 10.13
CA LEU A 201 3.05 27.62 9.16
C LEU A 201 4.04 27.10 8.10
N LYS A 202 4.84 28.00 7.52
CA LYS A 202 5.89 27.64 6.55
C LYS A 202 6.93 26.71 7.18
N GLU A 203 7.26 26.93 8.46
CA GLU A 203 8.20 26.10 9.20
C GLU A 203 7.69 24.66 9.37
N THR A 204 6.41 24.47 9.71
CA THR A 204 5.82 23.12 9.73
C THR A 204 5.93 22.42 8.36
N GLY A 205 5.71 23.14 7.25
CA GLY A 205 5.91 22.58 5.92
C GLY A 205 7.37 22.20 5.62
N ARG A 206 8.34 22.97 6.11
CA ARG A 206 9.77 22.64 5.98
C ARG A 206 10.15 21.42 6.81
N GLU A 207 9.69 21.34 8.06
CA GLU A 207 9.91 20.17 8.92
C GLU A 207 9.37 18.89 8.25
N MET A 208 8.15 18.93 7.71
CA MET A 208 7.61 17.78 6.98
C MET A 208 8.43 17.43 5.72
N THR A 209 9.01 18.43 5.04
CA THR A 209 9.88 18.19 3.89
C THR A 209 11.15 17.46 4.31
N ALA A 210 11.73 17.84 5.47
CA ALA A 210 12.88 17.14 6.05
C ALA A 210 12.52 15.70 6.45
N ASP A 211 11.38 15.49 7.11
CA ASP A 211 10.86 14.16 7.47
C ASP A 211 10.70 13.29 6.20
N ASN A 212 10.19 13.87 5.10
CA ASN A 212 10.07 13.20 3.81
C ASN A 212 11.40 12.81 3.17
N LEU A 213 12.47 13.57 3.37
CA LEU A 213 13.80 13.20 2.87
C LEU A 213 14.32 11.96 3.59
N ILE A 214 14.18 11.91 4.92
CA ILE A 214 14.57 10.75 5.74
C ILE A 214 13.75 9.52 5.31
N LEU A 215 12.45 9.69 5.09
CA LEU A 215 11.58 8.62 4.58
C LEU A 215 12.01 8.11 3.20
N LYS A 216 12.40 9.00 2.27
CA LYS A 216 12.91 8.60 0.95
C LYS A 216 14.20 7.79 1.06
N GLU A 217 15.13 8.21 1.91
CA GLU A 217 16.38 7.47 2.17
C GLU A 217 16.12 6.08 2.74
N MET A 218 15.22 6.00 3.73
CA MET A 218 14.80 4.72 4.31
C MET A 218 14.12 3.80 3.29
N GLN A 219 13.28 4.34 2.39
CA GLN A 219 12.70 3.55 1.31
C GLN A 219 13.75 3.04 0.32
N ILE A 220 14.78 3.83 0.02
CA ILE A 220 15.89 3.38 -0.83
C ILE A 220 16.63 2.24 -0.14
N LYS A 221 16.90 2.35 1.17
CA LYS A 221 17.53 1.28 1.95
C LYS A 221 16.66 0.02 1.98
N SER A 222 15.37 0.16 2.32
CA SER A 222 14.41 -0.96 2.33
C SER A 222 14.30 -1.64 0.96
N ARG A 223 14.28 -0.90 -0.14
CA ARG A 223 14.31 -1.46 -1.51
C ARG A 223 15.59 -2.26 -1.78
N LYS A 224 16.75 -1.81 -1.28
CA LYS A 224 18.01 -2.56 -1.40
C LYS A 224 17.95 -3.86 -0.59
N ASP A 225 17.43 -3.81 0.63
CA ASP A 225 17.28 -4.98 1.50
C ASP A 225 16.33 -6.01 0.88
N MET A 226 15.19 -5.56 0.32
CA MET A 226 14.28 -6.43 -0.44
C MET A 226 14.97 -7.10 -1.62
N ARG A 227 15.72 -6.34 -2.42
CA ARG A 227 16.47 -6.90 -3.55
C ARG A 227 17.44 -7.98 -3.08
N ASN A 228 18.14 -7.74 -1.97
CA ASN A 228 19.07 -8.72 -1.41
C ASN A 228 18.33 -9.98 -0.93
N LEU A 229 17.17 -9.84 -0.25
CA LEU A 229 16.33 -10.97 0.13
C LEU A 229 15.86 -11.79 -1.08
N PHE A 230 15.46 -11.14 -2.17
CA PHE A 230 15.09 -11.82 -3.41
C PHE A 230 16.28 -12.58 -4.02
N ILE A 231 17.49 -12.00 -4.00
CA ILE A 231 18.71 -12.68 -4.47
C ILE A 231 19.02 -13.92 -3.61
N ILE A 232 19.00 -13.80 -2.29
CA ILE A 232 19.25 -14.91 -1.35
C ILE A 232 18.21 -16.02 -1.53
N THR A 233 16.94 -15.64 -1.71
CA THR A 233 15.85 -16.57 -1.99
C THR A 233 16.09 -17.30 -3.30
N ALA A 234 16.43 -16.59 -4.38
CA ALA A 234 16.73 -17.20 -5.67
C ALA A 234 17.92 -18.18 -5.59
N MET A 235 18.97 -17.82 -4.85
CA MET A 235 20.10 -18.73 -4.59
C MET A 235 19.67 -19.98 -3.81
N SER A 236 18.80 -19.82 -2.81
CA SER A 236 18.30 -20.95 -2.01
C SER A 236 17.44 -21.90 -2.85
N TRP A 237 16.70 -21.37 -3.82
CA TRP A 237 15.92 -22.15 -4.79
C TRP A 237 16.76 -22.86 -5.87
N SER A 238 18.01 -22.44 -6.08
CA SER A 238 18.87 -23.07 -7.10
C SER A 238 19.13 -24.56 -6.79
N MET A 239 19.34 -24.92 -5.52
CA MET A 239 19.68 -26.28 -5.13
C MET A 239 18.54 -27.28 -5.37
N PRO A 240 17.29 -27.05 -4.90
CA PRO A 240 16.17 -27.92 -5.23
C PRO A 240 15.93 -28.04 -6.74
N VAL A 241 16.07 -26.94 -7.48
CA VAL A 241 15.87 -26.95 -8.95
C VAL A 241 16.92 -27.79 -9.67
N ILE A 242 18.20 -27.64 -9.31
CA ILE A 242 19.29 -28.43 -9.91
C ILE A 242 19.11 -29.91 -9.58
N LEU A 243 18.88 -30.25 -8.30
CA LEU A 243 18.72 -31.63 -7.87
C LEU A 243 17.44 -32.28 -8.43
N SER A 244 16.39 -31.50 -8.70
CA SER A 244 15.18 -31.96 -9.40
C SER A 244 15.46 -32.34 -10.86
N GLY A 245 16.52 -31.78 -11.47
CA GLY A 245 16.98 -32.15 -12.82
C GLY A 245 17.97 -33.32 -12.85
N VAL A 246 18.50 -33.75 -11.71
CA VAL A 246 19.39 -34.92 -11.60
C VAL A 246 18.51 -36.17 -11.57
N ASN A 247 18.49 -36.89 -12.70
CA ASN A 247 17.66 -38.08 -12.89
C ASN A 247 18.18 -39.26 -12.04
N THR A 248 17.38 -39.72 -11.08
CA THR A 248 17.52 -41.03 -10.43
C THR A 248 16.36 -41.90 -10.92
N ASP A 249 16.63 -42.82 -11.86
CA ASP A 249 15.65 -43.79 -12.37
C ASP A 249 14.28 -43.22 -12.78
N ASN A 250 14.31 -42.16 -13.59
CA ASN A 250 13.13 -41.56 -14.22
C ASN A 250 12.04 -41.05 -13.25
N SER A 251 12.37 -40.97 -11.96
CA SER A 251 11.52 -40.43 -10.90
C SER A 251 12.20 -39.24 -10.25
N ASN A 252 11.42 -38.18 -10.02
CA ASN A 252 11.90 -36.98 -9.38
C ASN A 252 11.82 -37.15 -7.87
N VAL A 253 12.96 -37.19 -7.19
CA VAL A 253 13.04 -37.37 -5.73
C VAL A 253 12.16 -36.36 -4.99
N PHE A 254 12.01 -35.13 -5.50
CA PHE A 254 11.21 -34.10 -4.84
C PHE A 254 9.72 -34.10 -5.18
N LEU A 255 9.33 -34.62 -6.34
CA LEU A 255 7.92 -34.60 -6.77
C LEU A 255 7.22 -35.93 -6.59
N ASP A 256 7.94 -37.05 -6.64
CA ASP A 256 7.33 -38.38 -6.63
C ASP A 256 7.39 -39.04 -5.25
N THR A 257 8.36 -38.67 -4.41
CA THR A 257 8.46 -39.21 -3.04
C THR A 257 7.70 -38.34 -2.04
N LEU A 258 6.98 -38.96 -1.09
CA LEU A 258 6.23 -38.23 -0.06
C LEU A 258 7.12 -37.27 0.74
N TYR A 259 8.34 -37.69 1.09
CA TYR A 259 9.29 -36.86 1.83
C TYR A 259 9.78 -35.65 1.00
N GLY A 260 10.03 -35.86 -0.29
CA GLY A 260 10.40 -34.79 -1.21
C GLY A 260 9.28 -33.78 -1.41
N GLN A 261 8.04 -34.25 -1.52
CA GLN A 261 6.86 -33.40 -1.66
C GLN A 261 6.65 -32.53 -0.40
N ILE A 262 6.78 -33.11 0.79
CA ILE A 262 6.71 -32.36 2.06
C ILE A 262 7.83 -31.32 2.15
N TYR A 263 9.05 -31.68 1.75
CA TYR A 263 10.18 -30.75 1.72
C TYR A 263 9.91 -29.55 0.81
N ILE A 264 9.53 -29.76 -0.46
CA ILE A 264 9.24 -28.64 -1.38
C ILE A 264 8.09 -27.78 -0.87
N VAL A 265 7.01 -28.39 -0.37
CA VAL A 265 5.85 -27.64 0.12
C VAL A 265 6.21 -26.79 1.33
N SER A 266 6.94 -27.35 2.30
CA SER A 266 7.42 -26.58 3.47
C SER A 266 8.37 -25.47 3.05
N PHE A 267 9.27 -25.72 2.09
CA PHE A 267 10.20 -24.73 1.56
C PHE A 267 9.49 -23.57 0.86
N VAL A 268 8.44 -23.85 0.07
CA VAL A 268 7.57 -22.83 -0.54
C VAL A 268 6.88 -21.99 0.54
N LEU A 269 6.27 -22.63 1.53
CA LEU A 269 5.55 -21.92 2.59
C LEU A 269 6.48 -21.03 3.41
N ILE A 270 7.67 -21.52 3.77
CA ILE A 270 8.69 -20.74 4.48
C ILE A 270 9.15 -19.55 3.63
N THR A 271 9.40 -19.75 2.33
CA THR A 271 9.81 -18.67 1.42
C THR A 271 8.74 -17.59 1.32
N VAL A 272 7.48 -17.98 1.11
CA VAL A 272 6.34 -17.05 1.03
C VAL A 272 6.18 -16.29 2.34
N TYR A 273 6.24 -16.98 3.48
CA TYR A 273 6.15 -16.36 4.79
C TYR A 273 7.30 -15.36 5.04
N ALA A 274 8.53 -15.73 4.67
CA ALA A 274 9.70 -14.87 4.83
C ALA A 274 9.58 -13.59 4.00
N ILE A 275 9.12 -13.67 2.74
CA ILE A 275 8.94 -12.49 1.88
C ILE A 275 7.88 -11.56 2.46
N VAL A 276 6.71 -12.09 2.85
CA VAL A 276 5.62 -11.26 3.37
C VAL A 276 5.99 -10.63 4.71
N LYS A 277 6.63 -11.38 5.61
CA LYS A 277 7.04 -10.85 6.91
C LYS A 277 8.21 -9.86 6.79
N ALA A 278 9.11 -10.05 5.83
CA ALA A 278 10.16 -9.07 5.56
C ALA A 278 9.56 -7.74 5.10
N GLU A 279 8.52 -7.77 4.26
CA GLU A 279 7.80 -6.58 3.83
C GLU A 279 7.12 -5.85 4.98
N ASP A 280 6.50 -6.57 5.92
CA ASP A 280 5.90 -5.97 7.12
C ASP A 280 6.95 -5.40 8.09
N TYR A 281 8.06 -6.11 8.33
CA TYR A 281 9.13 -5.64 9.23
C TYR A 281 9.81 -4.37 8.69
N LEU A 282 10.08 -4.36 7.38
CA LEU A 282 10.62 -3.17 6.71
C LEU A 282 9.56 -2.07 6.60
N ALA A 283 8.26 -2.39 6.69
CA ALA A 283 7.19 -1.42 6.76
C ALA A 283 7.09 -0.73 8.12
N LEU A 284 7.16 -1.49 9.21
CA LEU A 284 7.00 -0.99 10.58
C LEU A 284 8.09 0.04 10.93
N ASN A 285 9.34 -0.23 10.54
CA ASN A 285 10.45 0.71 10.71
C ASN A 285 10.25 2.05 9.99
N LEU A 286 9.34 2.13 9.01
CA LEU A 286 9.01 3.36 8.29
C LEU A 286 7.86 4.14 8.95
N ASP A 287 7.08 3.53 9.85
CA ASP A 287 5.93 4.15 10.53
C ASP A 287 6.25 4.59 11.98
N GLU A 288 7.30 4.05 12.61
CA GLU A 288 7.76 4.43 13.96
C GLU A 288 8.61 5.72 14.01
N LEU A 289 8.84 6.36 12.86
CA LEU A 289 9.54 7.65 12.71
C LEU A 289 8.55 8.74 12.29
#